data_AF-A0A2G6DFJ3-F1
#
_entry.id   AF-A0A2G6DFJ3-F1
#
_cell.length_a   1.000
_cell.length_b   1.000
_cell.length_c   1.000
_cell.angle_alpha   90.00
_cell.angle_beta   90.00
_cell.angle_gamma   90.00
#
_symmetry.space_group_name_H-M   'P 1'
#
loop_
_entity.id
_entity.type
_entity.pdbx_description
1 polymer ?
#
loop_
_entity_poly.entity_id
_entity_poly.type
_entity_poly.pdbx_seq_one_letter_code
_entity_poly.pdbx_strand_id
1 'polypeptide(L)'
;MSDPKAKAPAASSEPPPTAYVGTVKVNIHGKDYFVHITPPPPGLPVEELKKALDRNREILKQSQEAFRKASEDQHIRYIPLARINYETPTQNAIMAHLHISILIPLINMRGGDASFDKPETLPVKTRVESMRTTAEKSAQMAMVTALYQPTQPISKSFRHAALILMAIVIFLLIVLR
;
A
#
# COMPACT_ATOMS: atom_id res chain seq x y z
N MET A 1 -45.61 13.32 9.28
CA MET A 1 -44.17 13.60 9.39
C MET A 1 -43.45 12.43 8.75
N SER A 2 -42.83 12.66 7.60
CA SER A 2 -42.17 11.63 6.80
C SER A 2 -40.75 12.12 6.53
N ASP A 3 -39.77 11.36 7.01
CA ASP A 3 -38.34 11.66 6.91
C ASP A 3 -37.89 11.84 5.46
N PRO A 4 -37.01 12.81 5.16
CA PRO A 4 -36.44 12.95 3.84
C PRO A 4 -35.40 11.85 3.61
N LYS A 5 -35.66 11.00 2.60
CA LYS A 5 -34.72 10.03 2.05
C LYS A 5 -33.32 10.66 1.89
N ALA A 6 -32.36 10.11 2.61
CA ALA A 6 -30.95 10.38 2.41
C ALA A 6 -30.58 10.12 0.93
N LYS A 7 -30.16 11.18 0.25
CA LYS A 7 -29.65 11.15 -1.12
C LYS A 7 -28.32 10.39 -1.11
N ALA A 8 -28.27 9.23 -1.75
CA ALA A 8 -27.04 8.48 -1.95
C ALA A 8 -26.01 9.38 -2.66
N PRO A 9 -24.71 9.32 -2.30
CA PRO A 9 -23.67 10.08 -2.98
C PRO A 9 -23.64 9.66 -4.45
N ALA A 10 -23.68 10.66 -5.33
CA ALA A 10 -23.67 10.47 -6.77
C ALA A 10 -22.45 9.62 -7.18
N ALA A 11 -22.70 8.48 -7.81
CA ALA A 11 -21.67 7.74 -8.53
C ALA A 11 -21.03 8.70 -9.54
N SER A 12 -19.70 8.81 -9.50
CA SER A 12 -18.94 9.66 -10.42
C SER A 12 -19.31 9.34 -11.87
N SER A 13 -19.98 10.28 -12.54
CA SER A 13 -20.51 10.15 -13.90
C SER A 13 -19.44 10.23 -15.00
N GLU A 14 -18.16 10.08 -14.65
CA GLU A 14 -17.09 10.14 -15.63
C GLU A 14 -16.96 8.78 -16.31
N PRO A 15 -17.18 8.68 -17.64
CA PRO A 15 -16.87 7.47 -18.36
C PRO A 15 -15.38 7.15 -18.18
N PRO A 16 -15.00 5.87 -18.02
CA PRO A 16 -13.59 5.50 -17.90
C PRO A 16 -12.84 6.06 -19.12
N PRO A 17 -11.77 6.86 -18.94
CA PRO A 17 -11.06 7.47 -20.04
C PRO A 17 -10.64 6.42 -21.07
N THR A 18 -11.14 6.58 -22.29
CA THR A 18 -10.99 5.61 -23.39
C THR A 18 -9.62 5.64 -24.05
N ALA A 19 -8.71 6.53 -23.64
CA ALA A 19 -7.28 6.44 -23.89
C ALA A 19 -6.55 7.42 -22.96
N TYR A 20 -5.77 6.93 -22.00
CA TYR A 20 -4.99 7.76 -21.07
C TYR A 20 -3.68 8.27 -21.71
N VAL A 21 -3.74 8.77 -22.95
CA VAL A 21 -2.56 9.30 -23.64
C VAL A 21 -2.55 10.83 -23.54
N GLY A 22 -1.39 11.41 -23.24
CA GLY A 22 -1.20 12.84 -23.04
C GLY A 22 -1.23 13.25 -21.57
N THR A 23 -1.59 14.50 -21.30
CA THR A 23 -1.63 15.03 -19.92
C THR A 23 -2.96 14.68 -19.27
N VAL A 24 -2.91 13.85 -18.23
CA VAL A 24 -4.07 13.43 -17.44
C VAL A 24 -4.07 14.19 -16.11
N LYS A 25 -5.19 14.87 -15.83
CA LYS A 25 -5.45 15.50 -14.54
C LYS A 25 -6.17 14.50 -13.63
N VAL A 26 -5.63 14.26 -12.43
CA VAL A 26 -6.24 13.42 -11.41
C VAL A 26 -6.30 14.16 -10.09
N ASN A 27 -7.48 14.27 -9.49
CA ASN A 27 -7.64 14.85 -8.16
C ASN A 27 -7.56 13.75 -7.09
N ILE A 28 -6.58 13.84 -6.21
CA ILE A 28 -6.36 12.90 -5.09
C ILE A 28 -6.44 13.71 -3.79
N HIS A 29 -7.40 13.38 -2.92
CA HIS A 29 -7.60 14.09 -1.65
C HIS A 29 -7.66 15.62 -1.79
N GLY A 30 -8.31 16.14 -2.84
CA GLY A 30 -8.45 17.57 -3.07
C GLY A 30 -7.24 18.27 -3.69
N LYS A 31 -6.13 17.56 -3.92
CA LYS A 31 -4.97 18.07 -4.67
C LYS A 31 -5.00 17.56 -6.11
N ASP A 32 -4.80 18.47 -7.06
CA ASP A 32 -4.69 18.13 -8.48
C ASP A 32 -3.28 17.68 -8.84
N TYR A 33 -3.20 16.55 -9.53
CA TYR A 33 -1.97 15.99 -10.08
C TYR A 33 -2.08 15.94 -11.60
N PHE A 34 -1.01 16.36 -12.27
CA PHE A 34 -0.91 16.33 -13.72
C PHE A 34 0.18 15.32 -14.08
N VAL A 35 -0.22 14.23 -14.73
CA VAL A 35 0.70 13.18 -15.16
C VAL A 35 0.67 13.09 -16.67
N HIS A 36 1.85 13.12 -17.28
CA HIS A 36 1.99 12.94 -18.71
C HIS A 36 2.26 11.47 -19.03
N ILE A 37 1.40 10.88 -19.87
CA ILE A 37 1.50 9.49 -20.29
C ILE A 37 1.75 9.44 -21.79
N THR A 38 2.83 8.76 -22.17
CA THR A 38 3.16 8.48 -23.56
C THR A 38 2.85 7.02 -23.88
N PRO A 39 2.33 6.72 -25.08
CA PRO A 39 2.14 5.34 -25.48
C PRO A 39 3.50 4.67 -25.67
N PRO A 40 3.61 3.35 -25.42
CA PRO A 40 4.81 2.60 -25.76
C PRO A 40 5.14 2.72 -27.26
N PRO A 41 6.43 2.66 -27.65
CA PRO A 41 6.83 2.73 -29.04
C PRO A 41 6.10 1.72 -29.95
N PRO A 42 5.73 2.11 -31.19
CA PRO A 42 5.23 1.18 -32.17
C PRO A 42 6.25 0.05 -32.40
N GLY A 43 5.77 -1.19 -32.49
CA GLY A 43 6.65 -2.34 -32.73
C GLY A 43 7.43 -2.88 -31.53
N LEU A 44 7.27 -2.31 -30.32
CA LEU A 44 7.89 -2.87 -29.10
C LEU A 44 7.52 -4.36 -28.93
N PRO A 45 8.50 -5.27 -28.73
CA PRO A 45 8.21 -6.69 -28.56
C PRO A 45 7.26 -6.96 -27.38
N VAL A 46 6.41 -7.99 -27.49
CA VAL A 46 5.46 -8.38 -26.42
C VAL A 46 6.18 -8.62 -25.09
N GLU A 47 7.37 -9.23 -25.12
CA GLU A 47 8.16 -9.48 -23.92
C GLU A 47 8.66 -8.20 -23.25
N GLU A 48 8.94 -7.15 -24.02
CA GLU A 48 9.28 -5.84 -23.44
C GLU A 48 8.05 -5.14 -22.86
N LEU A 49 6.89 -5.28 -23.49
CA LEU A 49 5.62 -4.78 -22.95
C LEU A 49 5.27 -5.46 -21.61
N LYS A 50 5.50 -6.78 -21.49
CA LYS A 50 5.33 -7.53 -20.24
C LYS A 50 6.30 -7.05 -19.16
N LYS A 51 7.59 -6.86 -19.49
CA LYS A 51 8.57 -6.28 -18.56
C LYS A 51 8.15 -4.88 -18.09
N ALA A 52 7.61 -4.05 -18.98
CA ALA A 52 7.07 -2.75 -18.62
C ALA A 52 5.84 -2.87 -17.69
N LEU A 53 4.96 -3.84 -17.94
CA LEU A 53 3.80 -4.13 -17.08
C LEU A 53 4.26 -4.50 -15.66
N ASP A 54 5.20 -5.43 -15.54
CA ASP A 54 5.77 -5.86 -14.25
C ASP A 54 6.47 -4.70 -13.53
N ARG A 55 7.19 -3.86 -14.27
CA ARG A 55 7.84 -2.68 -13.69
C ARG A 55 6.82 -1.69 -13.12
N ASN A 56 5.70 -1.45 -13.79
CA ASN A 56 4.66 -0.55 -13.28
C ASN A 56 3.94 -1.15 -12.05
N ARG A 57 3.72 -2.47 -12.03
CA ARG A 57 3.21 -3.16 -10.82
C ARG A 57 4.16 -3.02 -9.64
N GLU A 58 5.46 -3.11 -9.88
CA GLU A 58 6.48 -2.90 -8.85
C GLU A 58 6.49 -1.45 -8.36
N ILE A 59 6.36 -0.46 -9.25
CA ILE A 59 6.25 0.96 -8.86
C ILE A 59 5.03 1.19 -7.95
N LEU A 60 3.90 0.52 -8.19
CA LEU A 60 2.72 0.63 -7.33
C LEU A 60 2.97 0.05 -5.94
N LYS A 61 3.66 -1.10 -5.83
CA LYS A 61 4.06 -1.66 -4.54
C LYS A 61 4.98 -0.69 -3.78
N GLN A 62 5.99 -0.15 -4.47
CA GLN A 62 6.93 0.82 -3.89
C GLN A 62 6.22 2.11 -3.45
N SER A 63 5.24 2.58 -4.23
CA SER A 63 4.43 3.75 -3.90
C SER A 63 3.56 3.49 -2.67
N GLN A 64 2.97 2.30 -2.54
CA GLN A 64 2.21 1.90 -1.36
C GLN A 64 3.09 1.84 -0.10
N GLU A 65 4.30 1.30 -0.22
CA GLU A 65 5.27 1.27 0.88
C GLU A 65 5.74 2.68 1.25
N ALA A 66 5.95 3.56 0.27
CA ALA A 66 6.29 4.95 0.53
C ALA A 66 5.14 5.71 1.23
N PHE A 67 3.88 5.44 0.89
CA PHE A 67 2.73 5.96 1.66
C PHE A 67 2.75 5.48 3.10
N ARG A 68 3.07 4.19 3.32
CA ARG A 68 3.14 3.61 4.68
C ARG A 68 4.21 4.33 5.49
N LYS A 69 5.41 4.51 4.92
CA LYS A 69 6.52 5.23 5.55
C LYS A 69 6.17 6.70 5.83
N ALA A 70 5.52 7.40 4.89
CA ALA A 70 5.05 8.77 5.10
C ALA A 70 4.02 8.86 6.24
N SER A 71 3.14 7.87 6.36
CA SER A 71 2.19 7.76 7.47
C SER A 71 2.90 7.49 8.81
N GLU A 72 3.91 6.63 8.84
CA GLU A 72 4.74 6.42 10.03
C GLU A 72 5.47 7.70 10.44
N ASP A 73 6.05 8.41 9.48
CA ASP A 73 6.73 9.69 9.70
C ASP A 73 5.78 10.71 10.36
N GLN A 74 4.54 10.75 9.89
CA GLN A 74 3.50 11.64 10.41
C GLN A 74 3.05 11.26 11.83
N HIS A 75 2.66 10.00 12.01
CA HIS A 75 1.90 9.58 13.18
C HIS A 75 2.74 8.98 14.31
N ILE A 76 3.94 8.47 13.97
CA ILE A 76 4.84 7.82 14.93
C ILE A 76 6.02 8.74 15.25
N ARG A 77 6.66 9.29 14.21
CA ARG A 77 7.84 10.16 14.36
C ARG A 77 7.50 11.63 14.54
N TYR A 78 6.21 12.00 14.45
CA TYR A 78 5.71 13.38 14.59
C TYR A 78 6.46 14.39 13.71
N ILE A 79 6.87 13.95 12.51
CA ILE A 79 7.52 14.83 11.55
C ILE A 79 6.50 15.88 11.09
N PRO A 80 6.86 17.18 11.01
CA PRO A 80 5.94 18.21 10.53
C PRO A 80 5.41 17.89 9.13
N LEU A 81 4.10 18.07 8.90
CA LEU A 81 3.43 17.77 7.64
C LEU A 81 4.15 18.36 6.41
N ALA A 82 4.72 19.56 6.54
CA ALA A 82 5.48 20.23 5.48
C ALA A 82 6.73 19.46 5.01
N ARG A 83 7.21 18.47 5.79
CA ARG A 83 8.38 17.64 5.48
C ARG A 83 8.01 16.21 5.04
N ILE A 84 6.72 15.88 5.00
CA ILE A 84 6.25 14.54 4.66
C ILE A 84 5.95 14.47 3.16
N ASN A 85 6.61 13.54 2.47
CA ASN A 85 6.44 13.40 1.03
C ASN A 85 5.34 12.39 0.67
N TYR A 86 4.11 12.88 0.51
CA TYR A 86 3.02 12.14 -0.15
C TYR A 86 2.94 12.40 -1.65
N GLU A 87 3.60 13.43 -2.15
CA GLU A 87 3.46 13.90 -3.53
C GLU A 87 4.10 12.95 -4.53
N THR A 88 5.37 12.60 -4.33
CA THR A 88 6.10 11.67 -5.20
C THR A 88 5.42 10.29 -5.28
N PRO A 89 5.07 9.61 -4.17
CA PRO A 89 4.39 8.31 -4.26
C PRO A 89 3.00 8.42 -4.91
N THR A 90 2.31 9.56 -4.77
CA THR A 90 1.03 9.79 -5.46
C THR A 90 1.22 9.90 -6.97
N GLN A 91 2.16 10.73 -7.44
CA GLN A 91 2.45 10.86 -8.87
C GLN A 91 2.88 9.52 -9.48
N ASN A 92 3.77 8.78 -8.81
CA ASN A 92 4.24 7.48 -9.27
C ASN A 92 3.11 6.46 -9.35
N ALA A 93 2.23 6.41 -8.34
CA ALA A 93 1.09 5.50 -8.33
C ALA A 93 0.07 5.82 -9.45
N ILE A 94 -0.22 7.11 -9.69
CA ILE A 94 -1.06 7.54 -10.80
C ILE A 94 -0.44 7.07 -12.12
N MET A 95 0.81 7.45 -12.37
CA MET A 95 1.52 7.14 -13.62
C MET A 95 1.57 5.65 -13.89
N ALA A 96 1.94 4.85 -12.89
CA ALA A 96 2.05 3.41 -13.04
C ALA A 96 0.71 2.74 -13.33
N HIS A 97 -0.36 3.17 -12.65
CA HIS A 97 -1.68 2.62 -12.93
C HIS A 97 -2.18 2.98 -14.34
N LEU A 98 -1.97 4.22 -14.79
CA LEU A 98 -2.35 4.63 -16.15
C LEU A 98 -1.58 3.84 -17.22
N HIS A 99 -0.27 3.59 -17.00
CA HIS A 99 0.50 2.72 -17.89
C HIS A 99 -0.05 1.30 -17.93
N ILE A 100 -0.43 0.72 -16.79
CA ILE A 100 -1.05 -0.63 -16.75
C ILE A 100 -2.33 -0.67 -17.59
N SER A 101 -3.17 0.36 -17.49
CA SER A 101 -4.40 0.50 -18.29
C SER A 101 -4.15 0.55 -19.80
N ILE A 102 -2.95 0.97 -20.24
CA ILE A 102 -2.56 0.97 -21.66
C ILE A 102 -1.86 -0.34 -22.05
N LEU A 103 -0.97 -0.84 -21.20
CA LEU A 103 -0.10 -1.99 -21.49
C LEU A 103 -0.90 -3.29 -21.64
N ILE A 104 -1.87 -3.55 -20.76
CA ILE A 104 -2.62 -4.81 -20.79
C ILE A 104 -3.39 -4.98 -22.12
N PRO A 105 -4.22 -4.01 -22.57
CA PRO A 105 -4.85 -4.10 -23.89
C PRO A 105 -3.83 -4.25 -25.02
N LEU A 106 -2.71 -3.51 -24.96
CA LEU A 106 -1.69 -3.55 -26.01
C LEU A 106 -0.98 -4.91 -26.12
N ILE A 107 -0.67 -5.54 -24.99
CA ILE A 107 -0.11 -6.89 -24.92
C ILE A 107 -1.07 -7.88 -25.58
N ASN A 108 -2.35 -7.81 -25.20
CA ASN A 108 -3.37 -8.74 -25.70
C ASN A 108 -3.64 -8.55 -27.20
N MET A 109 -3.67 -7.30 -27.69
CA MET A 109 -3.79 -7.01 -29.13
C MET A 109 -2.61 -7.54 -29.96
N ARG A 110 -1.42 -7.69 -29.36
CA ARG A 110 -0.21 -8.20 -30.02
C ARG A 110 -0.01 -9.72 -29.84
N GLY A 111 -1.04 -10.44 -29.39
CA GLY A 111 -1.00 -11.89 -29.21
C GLY A 111 -0.33 -12.38 -27.92
N GLY A 112 -0.09 -11.48 -26.97
CA GLY A 112 0.29 -11.85 -25.60
C GLY A 112 -0.94 -12.20 -24.74
N ASP A 113 -0.67 -12.64 -23.52
CA ASP A 113 -1.69 -12.89 -22.49
C ASP A 113 -1.34 -12.08 -21.23
N ALA A 114 -2.14 -11.06 -20.96
CA ALA A 114 -2.07 -10.24 -19.75
C ALA A 114 -3.48 -9.95 -19.24
N SER A 115 -3.62 -9.97 -17.92
CA SER A 115 -4.88 -9.70 -17.23
C SER A 115 -4.71 -8.62 -16.16
N PHE A 116 -5.79 -7.92 -15.88
CA PHE A 116 -5.86 -6.96 -14.79
C PHE A 116 -6.01 -7.67 -13.45
N ASP A 117 -5.20 -7.29 -12.48
CA ASP A 117 -5.50 -7.61 -11.08
C ASP A 117 -6.75 -6.82 -10.64
N LYS A 118 -7.52 -7.35 -9.69
CA LYS A 118 -8.73 -6.68 -9.18
C LYS A 118 -8.57 -5.18 -8.86
N PRO A 119 -7.52 -4.72 -8.16
CA PRO A 119 -7.34 -3.28 -7.90
C PRO A 119 -6.94 -2.47 -9.14
N GLU A 120 -6.47 -3.11 -10.22
CA GLU A 120 -6.07 -2.46 -11.48
C GLU A 120 -7.26 -2.07 -12.36
N THR A 121 -8.45 -2.63 -12.10
CA THR A 121 -9.69 -2.27 -12.81
C THR A 121 -10.41 -1.08 -12.19
N LEU A 122 -10.00 -0.66 -10.99
CA LEU A 122 -10.56 0.53 -10.33
C LEU A 122 -10.16 1.80 -11.08
N PRO A 123 -10.99 2.85 -11.07
CA PRO A 123 -10.59 4.18 -11.55
C PRO A 123 -9.34 4.67 -10.83
N VAL A 124 -8.45 5.38 -11.54
CA VAL A 124 -7.14 5.83 -11.03
C VAL A 124 -7.23 6.55 -9.69
N LYS A 125 -8.19 7.45 -9.55
CA LYS A 125 -8.45 8.16 -8.30
C LYS A 125 -8.75 7.19 -7.16
N THR A 126 -9.78 6.36 -7.35
CA THR A 126 -10.23 5.38 -6.37
C THR A 126 -9.10 4.42 -5.97
N ARG A 127 -8.32 3.94 -6.94
CA ARG A 127 -7.18 3.06 -6.67
C ARG A 127 -6.16 3.75 -5.78
N VAL A 128 -5.69 4.94 -6.16
CA VAL A 128 -4.61 5.64 -5.45
C VAL A 128 -5.07 6.07 -4.04
N GLU A 129 -6.30 6.55 -3.88
CA GLU A 129 -6.88 6.88 -2.57
C GLU A 129 -7.01 5.63 -1.68
N SER A 130 -7.42 4.49 -2.26
CA SER A 130 -7.49 3.22 -1.53
C SER A 130 -6.11 2.69 -1.11
N MET A 131 -5.09 2.84 -1.96
CA MET A 131 -3.70 2.48 -1.66
C MET A 131 -3.17 3.29 -0.49
N ARG A 132 -3.38 4.61 -0.50
CA ARG A 132 -2.98 5.50 0.59
C ARG A 132 -3.68 5.15 1.89
N THR A 133 -5.01 5.01 1.86
CA THR A 133 -5.81 4.64 3.05
C THR A 133 -5.37 3.30 3.64
N THR A 134 -5.07 2.32 2.77
CA THR A 134 -4.59 0.99 3.21
C THR A 134 -3.20 1.09 3.86
N ALA A 135 -2.32 1.91 3.31
CA ALA A 135 -0.98 2.14 3.85
C ALA A 135 -1.01 2.90 5.19
N GLU A 136 -1.91 3.86 5.34
CA GLU A 136 -2.12 4.58 6.62
C GLU A 136 -2.64 3.63 7.71
N LYS A 137 -3.65 2.80 7.38
CA LYS A 137 -4.16 1.78 8.30
C LYS A 137 -3.09 0.77 8.69
N SER A 138 -2.26 0.32 7.75
CA SER A 138 -1.20 -0.65 8.06
C SER A 138 -0.11 -0.05 8.96
N ALA A 139 0.27 1.21 8.75
CA ALA A 139 1.18 1.94 9.63
C ALA A 139 0.62 2.07 11.06
N GLN A 140 -0.66 2.44 11.19
CA GLN A 140 -1.33 2.55 12.50
C GLN A 140 -1.43 1.19 13.22
N MET A 141 -1.78 0.12 12.50
CA MET A 141 -1.83 -1.23 13.07
C MET A 141 -0.46 -1.72 13.52
N ALA A 142 0.61 -1.41 12.76
CA ALA A 142 1.98 -1.73 13.16
C ALA A 142 2.37 -1.00 14.45
N MET A 143 1.97 0.26 14.62
CA MET A 143 2.17 1.02 15.86
C MET A 143 1.44 0.40 17.05
N VAL A 144 0.14 0.09 16.90
CA VAL A 144 -0.63 -0.58 17.96
C VAL A 144 0.03 -1.90 18.32
N THR A 145 0.40 -2.72 17.35
CA THR A 145 1.06 -4.00 17.60
C THR A 145 2.37 -3.82 18.35
N ALA A 146 3.19 -2.83 17.99
CA ALA A 146 4.46 -2.54 18.66
C ALA A 146 4.26 -2.09 20.13
N LEU A 147 3.19 -1.34 20.42
CA LEU A 147 2.85 -0.90 21.79
C LEU A 147 2.27 -2.03 22.65
N TYR A 148 1.55 -2.98 22.04
CA TYR A 148 0.90 -4.09 22.72
C TYR A 148 1.70 -5.39 22.72
N GLN A 149 2.93 -5.41 22.18
CA GLN A 149 3.82 -6.53 22.43
C GLN A 149 4.17 -6.53 23.92
N PRO A 150 3.71 -7.53 24.72
CA PRO A 150 4.24 -7.68 26.05
C PRO A 150 5.75 -7.89 25.88
N THR A 151 6.54 -7.07 26.57
CA THR A 151 7.99 -7.28 26.72
C THR A 151 8.25 -8.77 26.85
N GLN A 152 8.93 -9.35 25.85
CA GLN A 152 9.40 -10.74 25.71
C GLN A 152 8.92 -11.71 26.81
N PRO A 153 8.20 -12.80 26.50
CA PRO A 153 7.95 -13.83 27.51
C PRO A 153 9.32 -14.29 28.03
N ILE A 154 9.53 -14.14 29.35
CA ILE A 154 10.68 -14.68 30.07
C ILE A 154 11.03 -16.02 29.44
N SER A 155 12.19 -16.10 28.79
CA SER A 155 12.54 -17.23 27.93
C SER A 155 12.32 -18.53 28.69
N LYS A 156 11.82 -19.58 28.03
CA LYS A 156 11.58 -20.88 28.67
C LYS A 156 12.82 -21.34 29.47
N SER A 157 14.01 -21.01 28.98
CA SER A 157 15.30 -21.22 29.63
C SER A 157 15.42 -20.58 31.02
N PHE A 158 14.93 -19.34 31.19
CA PHE A 158 14.96 -18.64 32.47
C PHE A 158 13.95 -19.23 33.47
N ARG A 159 12.79 -19.69 33.01
CA ARG A 159 11.81 -20.41 33.85
C ARG A 159 12.36 -21.76 34.33
N HIS A 160 13.04 -22.50 33.46
CA HIS A 160 13.70 -23.76 33.83
C HIS A 160 14.87 -23.53 34.80
N ALA A 161 15.71 -22.52 34.56
CA ALA A 161 16.81 -22.18 35.46
C ALA A 161 16.31 -21.81 36.86
N ALA A 162 15.24 -21.00 36.97
CA ALA A 162 14.64 -20.63 38.25
C ALA A 162 14.04 -21.84 39.00
N LEU A 163 13.39 -22.77 38.29
CA LEU A 163 12.86 -24.01 38.88
C LEU A 163 13.97 -24.92 39.40
N ILE A 164 15.05 -25.07 38.64
CA ILE A 164 16.21 -25.88 39.05
C ILE A 164 16.85 -25.28 40.30
N LEU A 165 17.03 -23.95 40.33
CA LEU A 165 17.63 -23.25 41.46
C LEU A 165 16.78 -23.35 42.73
N MET A 166 15.45 -23.24 42.59
CA MET A 166 14.51 -23.49 43.70
C MET A 166 14.56 -24.94 44.19
N ALA A 167 14.62 -25.92 43.30
CA ALA A 167 14.72 -27.33 43.69
C ALA A 167 16.02 -27.64 44.46
N ILE A 168 17.14 -27.04 44.05
CA ILE A 168 18.43 -27.17 44.73
C ILE A 168 18.37 -26.55 46.14
N VAL A 169 17.78 -25.36 46.28
CA VAL A 169 17.63 -24.71 47.60
C VAL A 169 16.75 -25.54 48.53
N ILE A 170 15.62 -26.06 48.05
CA ILE A 170 14.73 -26.93 48.84
C ILE A 170 15.45 -28.21 49.24
N PHE A 171 16.18 -28.84 48.32
CA PHE A 171 16.95 -30.05 48.61
C PHE A 171 18.03 -29.81 49.67
N LEU A 172 18.78 -28.71 49.55
CA LEU A 172 19.78 -28.31 50.54
C LEU A 172 19.15 -28.07 51.91
N LEU A 173 18.00 -27.40 51.98
CA LEU A 173 17.28 -27.16 53.24
C LEU A 173 16.75 -28.45 53.89
N ILE A 174 16.47 -29.49 53.11
CA ILE A 174 16.03 -30.80 53.62
C ILE A 174 17.23 -31.62 54.11
N VAL A 175 18.37 -31.56 53.42
CA VAL A 175 19.57 -32.36 53.76
C VAL A 175 20.40 -31.74 54.88
N LEU A 176 20.37 -30.41 55.05
CA LEU A 176 21.07 -29.68 56.12
C LEU A 176 20.26 -29.55 57.42
N ARG A 177 19.09 -30.18 57.50
CA ARG A 177 18.25 -30.24 58.70
C ARG A 177 18.40 -31.59 59.39
#